data_AF-A0A968JPC7-F1
#
_entry.id   AF-A0A968JPC7-F1
#
_cell.length_a   1.000
_cell.length_b   1.000
_cell.length_c   1.000
_cell.angle_alpha   90.00
_cell.angle_beta   90.00
_cell.angle_gamma   90.00
#
_symmetry.space_group_name_H-M   'P 1'
#
loop_
_entity.id
_entity.type
_entity.pdbx_description
1 polymer ?
#
loop_
_entity_poly.entity_id
_entity_poly.type
_entity_poly.pdbx_seq_one_letter_code
_entity_poly.pdbx_strand_id
1 'polypeptide(L)'
;MKTASINFPGEYSIWFPEEPGFFSSNEKPYRYLMLNTIEKRTPFSNLPALINTNTGIKIAISESDVEDYPGMWLQSNGNGNMQGIFAKYPLEAKKRNPYSAPVTKEAEYIARTLGTRTFPWRVMAVTTNDAQLLTNRLVHLLGQPCAIKDVSWIKPGKVSWDWWNAMNMSGVDFVTGINTATYKYYIDFASENNIEYIIMDEGWSNSGNVFEMNPDVDLPFLFDFAKNKNVGIIMWMTWTALDNDMEKILQMFEDWGVKGIKVDFMDRADQWMVNFYHRVAREAAKHKLMVDFHGAYKPDGLMTKYPNVISQEGVMGLEYTMWSHLVTPEHNVTIPFIRMWAGPADYTPGAMRNASAREFFPNRYNPFSQGTRCHQLAMFVIYDSPLQMMADHPANYKREKECLEFISKVPSVWDTTIVLDARAGDYILLARKTGNTWY
;
A
#
# COMPACT_ATOMS: atom_id res chain seq x y z
N MET A 1 28.44 -11.14 9.20
CA MET A 1 27.99 -10.16 8.19
C MET A 1 27.52 -10.93 6.97
N LYS A 2 26.26 -10.79 6.56
CA LYS A 2 25.80 -11.28 5.26
C LYS A 2 25.96 -10.12 4.29
N THR A 3 26.80 -10.27 3.27
CA THR A 3 26.98 -9.27 2.22
C THR A 3 26.15 -9.69 1.01
N ALA A 4 25.32 -8.78 0.50
CA ALA A 4 24.67 -8.91 -0.80
C ALA A 4 25.26 -7.84 -1.70
N SER A 5 26.34 -8.17 -2.42
CA SER A 5 27.01 -7.22 -3.33
C SER A 5 26.44 -7.37 -4.74
N ILE A 6 26.07 -6.26 -5.35
CA ILE A 6 25.52 -6.20 -6.70
C ILE A 6 26.48 -5.35 -7.54
N ASN A 7 27.30 -6.03 -8.33
CA ASN A 7 28.33 -5.39 -9.14
C ASN A 7 27.86 -5.28 -10.60
N PHE A 8 27.93 -4.07 -11.15
CA PHE A 8 27.51 -3.79 -12.52
C PHE A 8 28.74 -3.61 -13.41
N PRO A 9 28.75 -4.21 -14.62
CA PRO A 9 29.91 -4.16 -15.51
C PRO A 9 30.03 -2.87 -16.32
N GLY A 10 29.03 -1.97 -16.24
CA GLY A 10 28.99 -0.76 -17.04
C GLY A 10 28.27 0.39 -16.34
N GLU A 11 28.20 1.53 -17.02
CA GLU A 11 27.54 2.72 -16.53
C GLU A 11 26.02 2.62 -16.68
N TYR A 12 25.36 2.20 -15.61
CA TYR A 12 23.91 2.03 -15.55
C TYR A 12 23.26 3.15 -14.73
N SER A 13 21.95 3.31 -14.94
CA SER A 13 21.12 4.22 -14.17
C SER A 13 20.18 3.42 -13.26
N ILE A 14 19.63 4.09 -12.25
CA ILE A 14 18.68 3.53 -11.29
C ILE A 14 17.55 4.52 -11.06
N TRP A 15 16.32 4.01 -10.96
CA TRP A 15 15.23 4.72 -10.29
C TRP A 15 15.40 4.53 -8.78
N PHE A 16 15.94 5.56 -8.11
CA PHE A 16 16.42 5.51 -6.74
C PHE A 16 15.45 6.26 -5.79
N PRO A 17 14.71 5.54 -4.93
CA PRO A 17 13.90 6.14 -3.87
C PRO A 17 14.79 6.49 -2.67
N GLU A 18 15.06 7.78 -2.46
CA GLU A 18 16.00 8.25 -1.43
C GLU A 18 15.42 8.21 -0.01
N GLU A 19 16.02 7.39 0.84
CA GLU A 19 15.55 7.14 2.20
C GLU A 19 16.56 7.66 3.24
N PRO A 20 16.10 8.47 4.21
CA PRO A 20 16.98 9.10 5.19
C PRO A 20 17.43 8.15 6.30
N GLY A 21 16.82 6.97 6.42
CA GLY A 21 17.13 5.98 7.44
C GLY A 21 16.19 4.79 7.43
N PHE A 22 16.42 3.84 8.35
CA PHE A 22 15.62 2.62 8.47
C PHE A 22 14.24 2.82 9.13
N PHE A 23 14.01 3.98 9.76
CA PHE A 23 12.70 4.40 10.24
C PHE A 23 12.05 5.27 9.16
N SER A 24 11.19 4.67 8.33
CA SER A 24 10.57 5.28 7.16
C SER A 24 9.31 4.53 6.74
N SER A 25 8.32 5.28 6.25
CA SER A 25 7.08 4.78 5.65
C SER A 25 7.26 4.20 4.24
N ASN A 26 8.47 4.27 3.66
CA ASN A 26 8.79 3.79 2.30
C ASN A 26 8.09 4.56 1.16
N GLU A 27 7.51 5.72 1.44
CA GLU A 27 6.89 6.61 0.46
C GLU A 27 7.89 7.66 -0.06
N LYS A 28 8.67 7.30 -1.07
CA LYS A 28 9.62 8.21 -1.73
C LYS A 28 9.40 8.27 -3.24
N PRO A 29 9.64 9.43 -3.88
CA PRO A 29 9.66 9.50 -5.32
C PRO A 29 10.87 8.75 -5.86
N TYR A 30 10.74 8.18 -7.05
CA TYR A 30 11.83 7.51 -7.75
C TYR A 30 12.66 8.53 -8.55
N ARG A 31 13.87 8.87 -8.07
CA ARG A 31 14.79 9.75 -8.81
C ARG A 31 15.60 8.94 -9.82
N TYR A 32 15.61 9.35 -11.08
CA TYR A 32 16.45 8.69 -12.09
C TYR A 32 17.90 9.20 -12.01
N LEU A 33 18.80 8.36 -11.51
CA LEU A 33 20.19 8.71 -11.23
C LEU A 33 21.17 7.77 -11.94
N MET A 34 22.33 8.27 -12.34
CA MET A 34 23.45 7.42 -12.78
C MET A 34 24.09 6.77 -11.55
N LEU A 35 24.30 5.45 -11.56
CA LEU A 35 24.84 4.73 -10.39
C LEU A 35 26.18 5.28 -9.89
N ASN A 36 27.06 5.71 -10.80
CA ASN A 36 28.37 6.28 -10.46
C ASN A 36 28.31 7.67 -9.81
N THR A 37 27.13 8.32 -9.80
CA THR A 37 26.91 9.62 -9.14
C THR A 37 26.40 9.48 -7.70
N ILE A 38 26.00 8.26 -7.29
CA ILE A 38 25.44 8.02 -5.97
C ILE A 38 26.59 7.77 -4.98
N GLU A 39 26.73 8.65 -4.00
CA GLU A 39 27.75 8.54 -2.96
C GLU A 39 27.50 7.38 -1.98
N LYS A 40 28.57 6.84 -1.39
CA LYS A 40 28.48 5.83 -0.31
C LYS A 40 28.13 6.49 1.03
N ARG A 41 26.90 6.96 1.17
CA ARG A 41 26.35 7.51 2.42
C ARG A 41 24.83 7.36 2.46
N THR A 42 24.21 7.82 3.54
CA THR A 42 22.78 8.13 3.57
C THR A 42 22.54 9.41 2.74
N PRO A 43 21.46 9.49 1.93
CA PRO A 43 20.36 8.54 1.81
C PRO A 43 20.73 7.23 1.08
N PHE A 44 20.08 6.14 1.48
CA PHE A 44 20.13 4.85 0.78
C PHE A 44 18.75 4.55 0.16
N SER A 45 18.60 3.44 -0.57
CA SER A 45 17.36 3.09 -1.28
C SER A 45 16.58 2.03 -0.55
N ASN A 46 15.26 2.20 -0.46
CA ASN A 46 14.34 1.09 -0.19
C ASN A 46 14.28 0.14 -1.41
N LEU A 47 13.42 -0.88 -1.35
CA LEU A 47 13.14 -1.80 -2.45
C LEU A 47 11.65 -1.68 -2.82
N PRO A 48 11.26 -2.00 -4.06
CA PRO A 48 12.10 -2.42 -5.18
C PRO A 48 12.88 -1.27 -5.80
N ALA A 49 14.01 -1.61 -6.43
CA ALA A 49 14.79 -0.69 -7.24
C ALA A 49 14.88 -1.20 -8.67
N LEU A 50 14.84 -0.30 -9.65
CA LEU A 50 14.92 -0.65 -11.07
C LEU A 50 16.21 -0.09 -11.68
N ILE A 51 17.03 -0.96 -12.25
CA ILE A 51 18.25 -0.59 -12.97
C ILE A 51 17.93 -0.51 -14.47
N ASN A 52 18.36 0.58 -15.11
CA ASN A 52 18.42 0.69 -16.56
C ASN A 52 19.86 0.47 -17.03
N THR A 53 20.06 -0.57 -17.84
CA THR A 53 21.37 -0.90 -18.41
C THR A 53 21.78 0.00 -19.58
N ASN A 54 20.88 0.88 -20.03
CA ASN A 54 21.03 1.71 -21.23
C ASN A 54 21.14 0.90 -22.54
N THR A 55 20.84 -0.40 -22.52
CA THR A 55 20.83 -1.30 -23.70
C THR A 55 19.44 -1.86 -24.03
N GLY A 56 18.39 -1.32 -23.40
CA GLY A 56 17.02 -1.85 -23.47
C GLY A 56 16.71 -2.90 -22.41
N ILE A 57 17.73 -3.45 -21.73
CA ILE A 57 17.54 -4.38 -20.61
C ILE A 57 17.27 -3.61 -19.32
N LYS A 58 16.27 -4.06 -18.54
CA LYS A 58 16.04 -3.61 -17.16
C LYS A 58 16.32 -4.73 -16.16
N ILE A 59 16.75 -4.35 -14.96
CA ILE A 59 16.95 -5.27 -13.84
C ILE A 59 16.18 -4.75 -12.64
N ALA A 60 15.08 -5.41 -12.28
CA ALA A 60 14.33 -5.10 -11.08
C ALA A 60 14.87 -5.91 -9.90
N ILE A 61 15.19 -5.24 -8.80
CA ILE A 61 15.79 -5.81 -7.60
C ILE A 61 14.80 -5.71 -6.46
N SER A 62 14.51 -6.83 -5.81
CA SER A 62 13.71 -6.90 -4.58
C SER A 62 14.09 -8.14 -3.77
N GLU A 63 13.23 -8.55 -2.86
CA GLU A 63 13.31 -9.77 -2.07
C GLU A 63 11.93 -10.43 -1.98
N SER A 64 11.92 -11.72 -1.63
CA SER A 64 10.70 -12.48 -1.37
C SER A 64 10.91 -13.45 -0.21
N ASP A 65 9.83 -13.87 0.44
CA ASP A 65 9.84 -14.72 1.64
C ASP A 65 10.62 -14.08 2.81
N VAL A 66 10.32 -12.80 3.08
CA VAL A 66 10.89 -12.10 4.24
C VAL A 66 10.05 -12.41 5.47
N GLU A 67 10.51 -13.37 6.25
CA GLU A 67 9.95 -13.75 7.54
C GLU A 67 11.10 -13.99 8.50
N ASP A 68 10.95 -13.64 9.78
CA ASP A 68 12.00 -13.80 10.80
C ASP A 68 13.36 -13.26 10.35
N TYR A 69 13.37 -12.20 9.54
CA TYR A 69 14.57 -11.55 9.02
C TYR A 69 14.29 -10.07 8.72
N PRO A 70 15.25 -9.14 8.87
CA PRO A 70 15.04 -7.76 8.46
C PRO A 70 14.95 -7.63 6.93
N GLY A 71 14.12 -6.70 6.47
CA GLY A 71 14.06 -6.30 5.06
C GLY A 71 15.37 -5.67 4.59
N MET A 72 15.69 -5.87 3.31
CA MET A 72 16.89 -5.32 2.69
C MET A 72 16.66 -3.94 2.12
N TRP A 73 17.70 -3.12 2.23
CA TRP A 73 17.84 -1.82 1.60
C TRP A 73 19.09 -1.84 0.72
N LEU A 74 19.20 -0.93 -0.25
CA LEU A 74 20.35 -0.83 -1.13
C LEU A 74 21.14 0.44 -0.85
N GLN A 75 22.45 0.30 -0.64
CA GLN A 75 23.37 1.42 -0.51
C GLN A 75 24.40 1.39 -1.63
N SER A 76 24.70 2.54 -2.22
CA SER A 76 25.82 2.66 -3.16
C SER A 76 27.14 2.36 -2.46
N ASN A 77 28.06 1.71 -3.17
CA ASN A 77 29.45 1.58 -2.71
C ASN A 77 30.35 2.74 -3.14
N GLY A 78 29.80 3.76 -3.83
CA GLY A 78 30.50 4.95 -4.33
C GLY A 78 31.16 4.77 -5.71
N ASN A 79 31.15 3.57 -6.27
CA ASN A 79 31.84 3.22 -7.52
C ASN A 79 30.87 2.62 -8.54
N GLY A 80 29.62 3.07 -8.56
CA GLY A 80 28.59 2.57 -9.50
C GLY A 80 28.04 1.18 -9.19
N ASN A 81 28.29 0.63 -7.99
CA ASN A 81 27.75 -0.67 -7.55
C ASN A 81 26.93 -0.51 -6.28
N MET A 82 26.12 -1.52 -5.96
CA MET A 82 25.21 -1.50 -4.81
C MET A 82 25.53 -2.63 -3.83
N GLN A 83 25.21 -2.41 -2.55
CA GLN A 83 25.28 -3.42 -1.51
C GLN A 83 23.98 -3.45 -0.70
N GLY A 84 23.54 -4.64 -0.32
CA GLY A 84 22.44 -4.84 0.62
C GLY A 84 22.86 -4.43 2.04
N ILE A 85 22.07 -3.56 2.66
CA ILE A 85 22.18 -3.18 4.07
C ILE A 85 20.88 -3.50 4.81
N PHE A 86 20.95 -3.63 6.13
CA PHE A 86 19.86 -4.11 6.97
C PHE A 86 19.78 -3.28 8.25
N ALA A 87 18.56 -3.02 8.71
CA ALA A 87 18.34 -2.53 10.06
C ALA A 87 18.88 -3.56 11.08
N LYS A 88 19.53 -3.08 12.14
CA LYS A 88 19.95 -3.92 13.26
C LYS A 88 18.72 -4.39 14.06
N TYR A 89 18.88 -5.48 14.80
CA TYR A 89 17.79 -5.99 15.64
C TYR A 89 17.47 -4.98 16.76
N PRO A 90 16.20 -4.60 16.97
CA PRO A 90 15.84 -3.66 18.02
C PRO A 90 15.92 -4.32 19.39
N LEU A 91 16.75 -3.77 20.28
CA LEU A 91 16.75 -4.11 21.71
C LEU A 91 15.72 -3.28 22.48
N GLU A 92 15.41 -2.09 21.98
CA GLU A 92 14.45 -1.17 22.57
C GLU A 92 13.86 -0.26 21.48
N ALA A 93 12.54 -0.08 21.51
CA ALA A 93 11.83 0.95 20.77
C ALA A 93 10.97 1.75 21.75
N LYS A 94 11.01 3.09 21.64
CA LYS A 94 10.26 3.97 22.55
C LYS A 94 9.09 4.61 21.83
N LYS A 95 7.87 4.30 22.26
CA LYS A 95 6.66 4.99 21.82
C LYS A 95 6.77 6.48 22.17
N ARG A 96 6.78 7.33 21.15
CA ARG A 96 6.75 8.80 21.30
C ARG A 96 5.31 9.30 21.38
N ASN A 97 4.46 8.74 20.54
CA ASN A 97 3.03 9.04 20.43
C ASN A 97 2.34 7.81 19.79
N PRO A 98 1.01 7.81 19.59
CA PRO A 98 0.31 6.68 18.95
C PRO A 98 0.85 6.24 17.59
N TYR A 99 1.41 7.18 16.82
CA TYR A 99 1.84 7.02 15.43
C TYR A 99 3.33 6.71 15.29
N SER A 100 4.09 6.63 16.39
CA SER A 100 5.54 6.56 16.27
C SER A 100 6.19 5.86 17.46
N ALA A 101 6.90 4.76 17.17
CA ALA A 101 7.79 4.12 18.13
C ALA A 101 9.14 3.74 17.47
N PRO A 102 10.05 4.73 17.31
CA PRO A 102 11.36 4.48 16.72
C PRO A 102 12.24 3.62 17.63
N VAL A 103 13.17 2.89 17.01
CA VAL A 103 14.20 2.13 17.70
C VAL A 103 15.18 3.10 18.37
N THR A 104 15.42 2.90 19.67
CA THR A 104 16.35 3.73 20.46
C THR A 104 17.59 2.98 20.91
N LYS A 105 17.56 1.64 20.84
CA LYS A 105 18.72 0.80 21.13
C LYS A 105 18.71 -0.40 20.20
N GLU A 106 19.85 -0.65 19.57
CA GLU A 106 20.05 -1.72 18.61
C GLU A 106 21.05 -2.76 19.14
N ALA A 107 20.93 -3.99 18.67
CA ALA A 107 21.92 -5.03 18.91
C ALA A 107 23.11 -4.92 17.95
N GLU A 108 24.19 -5.65 18.22
CA GLU A 108 25.31 -5.80 17.28
C GLU A 108 25.06 -6.84 16.18
N TYR A 109 23.83 -7.32 16.05
CA TYR A 109 23.38 -8.26 15.03
C TYR A 109 22.08 -7.77 14.39
N ILE A 110 21.77 -8.30 13.20
CA ILE A 110 20.58 -7.91 12.41
C ILE A 110 19.40 -8.88 12.59
N ALA A 111 19.67 -10.13 12.96
CA ALA A 111 18.66 -11.16 13.11
C ALA A 111 19.05 -12.20 14.17
N ARG A 112 18.06 -12.70 14.91
CA ARG A 112 18.16 -13.88 15.78
C ARG A 112 17.18 -14.93 15.25
N THR A 113 17.71 -16.07 14.81
CA THR A 113 16.90 -17.12 14.18
C THR A 113 17.32 -18.51 14.65
N LEU A 114 16.44 -19.50 14.47
CA LEU A 114 16.68 -20.90 14.85
C LEU A 114 17.69 -21.62 13.94
N GLY A 115 18.07 -21.02 12.81
CA GLY A 115 19.12 -21.53 11.90
C GLY A 115 18.71 -22.70 11.01
N THR A 116 17.53 -23.29 11.21
CA THR A 116 16.98 -24.41 10.41
C THR A 116 16.00 -23.96 9.32
N ARG A 117 15.74 -22.66 9.20
CA ARG A 117 14.84 -22.07 8.19
C ARG A 117 15.60 -21.60 6.94
N THR A 118 14.88 -21.44 5.85
CA THR A 118 15.34 -20.70 4.67
C THR A 118 15.43 -19.20 4.98
N PHE A 119 16.39 -18.53 4.35
CA PHE A 119 16.48 -17.07 4.37
C PHE A 119 15.73 -16.47 3.18
N PRO A 120 15.39 -15.16 3.23
CA PRO A 120 14.68 -14.52 2.15
C PRO A 120 15.44 -14.61 0.83
N TRP A 121 14.69 -14.78 -0.26
CA TRP A 121 15.22 -14.72 -1.61
C TRP A 121 15.72 -13.31 -1.93
N ARG A 122 16.85 -13.23 -2.64
CA ARG A 122 17.31 -11.99 -3.29
C ARG A 122 16.91 -12.08 -4.75
N VAL A 123 15.98 -11.24 -5.17
CA VAL A 123 15.34 -11.35 -6.48
C VAL A 123 15.95 -10.32 -7.41
N MET A 124 16.41 -10.79 -8.57
CA MET A 124 16.80 -9.95 -9.71
C MET A 124 16.03 -10.42 -10.93
N ALA A 125 14.97 -9.68 -11.31
CA ALA A 125 14.27 -9.92 -12.56
C ALA A 125 14.98 -9.18 -13.68
N VAL A 126 15.43 -9.90 -14.70
CA VAL A 126 16.06 -9.33 -15.89
C VAL A 126 15.05 -9.36 -17.03
N THR A 127 14.75 -8.20 -17.61
CA THR A 127 13.78 -8.07 -18.70
C THR A 127 14.42 -7.42 -19.91
N THR A 128 14.00 -7.84 -21.10
CA THR A 128 14.41 -7.24 -22.38
C THR A 128 13.37 -6.27 -22.94
N ASN A 129 12.21 -6.18 -22.28
CA ASN A 129 11.11 -5.28 -22.60
C ASN A 129 10.43 -4.87 -21.27
N ASP A 130 10.13 -3.58 -21.11
CA ASP A 130 9.49 -3.02 -19.90
C ASP A 130 8.12 -3.66 -19.63
N ALA A 131 7.38 -4.08 -20.66
CA ALA A 131 6.11 -4.79 -20.54
C ALA A 131 6.22 -6.09 -19.72
N GLN A 132 7.38 -6.74 -19.74
CA GLN A 132 7.62 -7.97 -18.97
C GLN A 132 7.59 -7.69 -17.45
N LEU A 133 7.94 -6.48 -17.00
CA LEU A 133 7.91 -6.14 -15.57
C LEU A 133 6.48 -6.15 -15.02
N LEU A 134 5.50 -5.69 -15.80
CA LEU A 134 4.10 -5.62 -15.40
C LEU A 134 3.41 -6.99 -15.27
N THR A 135 4.00 -8.05 -15.84
CA THR A 135 3.48 -9.43 -15.78
C THR A 135 4.45 -10.41 -15.12
N ASN A 136 5.61 -9.93 -14.66
CA ASN A 136 6.58 -10.73 -13.95
C ASN A 136 6.09 -11.03 -12.53
N ARG A 137 5.98 -12.31 -12.17
CA ARG A 137 5.45 -12.77 -10.88
C ARG A 137 6.52 -13.32 -9.93
N LEU A 138 7.81 -13.04 -10.14
CA LEU A 138 8.89 -13.68 -9.39
C LEU A 138 8.77 -13.46 -7.87
N VAL A 139 8.41 -12.25 -7.41
CA VAL A 139 8.24 -11.99 -5.97
C VAL A 139 7.13 -12.86 -5.39
N HIS A 140 5.99 -12.97 -6.08
CA HIS A 140 4.88 -13.84 -5.66
C HIS A 140 5.24 -15.34 -5.70
N LEU A 141 5.88 -15.80 -6.77
CA LEU A 141 6.23 -17.22 -7.00
C LEU A 141 7.29 -17.75 -6.02
N LEU A 142 8.15 -16.87 -5.53
CA LEU A 142 9.19 -17.21 -4.53
C LEU A 142 8.68 -17.08 -3.09
N GLY A 143 7.46 -16.59 -2.89
CA GLY A 143 6.82 -16.53 -1.58
C GLY A 143 6.43 -17.92 -1.07
N GLN A 144 6.21 -18.02 0.24
CA GLN A 144 5.76 -19.27 0.85
C GLN A 144 4.34 -19.63 0.39
N PRO A 145 4.01 -20.94 0.30
CA PRO A 145 2.66 -21.38 0.00
C PRO A 145 1.63 -20.82 0.98
N CYS A 146 0.38 -20.73 0.53
CA CYS A 146 -0.72 -20.25 1.35
C CYS A 146 -0.86 -21.06 2.66
N ALA A 147 -0.89 -20.35 3.78
CA ALA A 147 -1.02 -20.91 5.13
C ALA A 147 -2.48 -20.92 5.64
N ILE A 148 -3.43 -20.35 4.88
CA ILE A 148 -4.85 -20.27 5.23
C ILE A 148 -5.59 -21.42 4.53
N LYS A 149 -6.31 -22.24 5.29
CA LYS A 149 -7.02 -23.41 4.74
C LYS A 149 -8.28 -23.05 3.96
N ASP A 150 -9.08 -22.11 4.48
CA ASP A 150 -10.28 -21.60 3.84
C ASP A 150 -10.09 -20.13 3.53
N VAL A 151 -10.06 -19.80 2.24
CA VAL A 151 -9.90 -18.44 1.71
C VAL A 151 -11.20 -17.87 1.17
N SER A 152 -12.32 -18.60 1.26
CA SER A 152 -13.59 -18.21 0.64
C SER A 152 -14.22 -16.96 1.27
N TRP A 153 -13.85 -16.63 2.50
CA TRP A 153 -14.29 -15.43 3.23
C TRP A 153 -13.52 -14.17 2.82
N ILE A 154 -12.37 -14.30 2.16
CA ILE A 154 -11.58 -13.15 1.69
C ILE A 154 -12.27 -12.62 0.44
N LYS A 155 -12.74 -11.37 0.53
CA LYS A 155 -13.54 -10.73 -0.52
C LYS A 155 -12.85 -9.45 -0.97
N PRO A 156 -12.14 -9.46 -2.12
CA PRO A 156 -11.67 -8.26 -2.78
C PRO A 156 -12.84 -7.32 -3.11
N GLY A 157 -12.58 -6.03 -3.22
CA GLY A 157 -13.62 -5.05 -3.56
C GLY A 157 -13.11 -3.62 -3.54
N LYS A 158 -14.05 -2.67 -3.56
CA LYS A 158 -13.78 -1.24 -3.53
C LYS A 158 -14.24 -0.63 -2.22
N VAL A 159 -13.62 0.48 -1.88
CA VAL A 159 -13.93 1.25 -0.67
C VAL A 159 -14.40 2.64 -1.06
N SER A 160 -15.58 3.05 -0.59
CA SER A 160 -15.92 4.47 -0.54
C SER A 160 -15.14 5.10 0.61
N TRP A 161 -13.99 5.71 0.30
CA TRP A 161 -13.01 6.11 1.31
C TRP A 161 -13.27 7.54 1.80
N ASP A 162 -13.03 7.77 3.09
CA ASP A 162 -13.43 8.93 3.87
C ASP A 162 -12.29 9.92 4.14
N TRP A 163 -11.06 9.41 4.28
CA TRP A 163 -9.92 10.19 4.78
C TRP A 163 -9.36 11.22 3.78
N TRP A 164 -9.06 10.80 2.54
CA TRP A 164 -8.39 11.66 1.54
C TRP A 164 -9.17 12.93 1.24
N ASN A 165 -10.48 12.80 1.07
CA ASN A 165 -11.37 13.94 0.82
C ASN A 165 -11.69 14.76 2.08
N ALA A 166 -11.07 14.45 3.22
CA ALA A 166 -11.25 15.07 4.52
C ALA A 166 -12.71 15.07 5.01
N MET A 167 -13.52 14.13 4.53
CA MET A 167 -14.98 14.11 4.70
C MET A 167 -15.66 15.44 4.33
N ASN A 168 -15.03 16.27 3.48
CA ASN A 168 -15.44 17.65 3.24
C ASN A 168 -16.51 17.74 2.14
N MET A 169 -17.66 17.13 2.39
CA MET A 169 -18.78 17.11 1.45
C MET A 169 -19.60 18.40 1.51
N SER A 170 -20.13 18.81 0.37
CA SER A 170 -21.10 19.90 0.24
C SER A 170 -22.43 19.38 -0.30
N GLY A 171 -23.52 20.13 -0.06
CA GLY A 171 -24.85 19.76 -0.53
C GLY A 171 -25.56 18.69 0.31
N VAL A 172 -25.14 18.52 1.57
CA VAL A 172 -25.80 17.68 2.58
C VAL A 172 -26.45 18.55 3.65
N ASP A 173 -27.44 18.02 4.35
CA ASP A 173 -28.25 18.71 5.37
C ASP A 173 -27.74 18.50 6.81
N PHE A 174 -26.52 17.96 6.96
CA PHE A 174 -25.83 17.75 8.23
C PHE A 174 -24.40 18.29 8.18
N VAL A 175 -23.81 18.52 9.35
CA VAL A 175 -22.39 18.92 9.46
C VAL A 175 -21.51 17.71 9.21
N THR A 176 -20.65 17.78 8.21
CA THR A 176 -19.75 16.69 7.84
C THR A 176 -18.58 16.55 8.81
N GLY A 177 -18.07 15.34 8.96
CA GLY A 177 -16.91 15.03 9.79
C GLY A 177 -17.01 13.63 10.37
N ILE A 178 -16.21 13.36 11.39
CA ILE A 178 -16.17 12.04 12.04
C ILE A 178 -17.38 11.90 12.96
N ASN A 179 -18.53 11.59 12.37
CA ASN A 179 -19.81 11.46 13.05
C ASN A 179 -20.72 10.45 12.33
N THR A 180 -21.75 10.02 13.04
CA THR A 180 -22.70 9.01 12.58
C THR A 180 -23.41 9.38 11.26
N ALA A 181 -23.81 10.65 11.10
CA ALA A 181 -24.52 11.10 9.89
C ALA A 181 -23.66 11.00 8.64
N THR A 182 -22.38 11.36 8.76
CA THR A 182 -21.40 11.27 7.68
C THR A 182 -21.19 9.81 7.27
N TYR A 183 -20.87 8.92 8.21
CA TYR A 183 -20.67 7.50 7.88
C TYR A 183 -21.93 6.83 7.31
N LYS A 184 -23.12 7.19 7.80
CA LYS A 184 -24.38 6.74 7.21
C LYS A 184 -24.48 7.13 5.73
N TYR A 185 -24.08 8.36 5.38
CA TYR A 185 -24.08 8.84 3.99
C TYR A 185 -23.10 8.07 3.10
N TYR A 186 -21.91 7.74 3.62
CA TYR A 186 -20.93 6.88 2.93
C TYR A 186 -21.46 5.47 2.71
N ILE A 187 -22.11 4.87 3.72
CA ILE A 187 -22.74 3.54 3.62
C ILE A 187 -23.88 3.55 2.59
N ASP A 188 -24.75 4.56 2.62
CA ASP A 188 -25.83 4.70 1.64
C ASP A 188 -25.28 4.81 0.22
N PHE A 189 -24.27 5.66 0.00
CA PHE A 189 -23.60 5.77 -1.30
C PHE A 189 -22.98 4.46 -1.75
N ALA A 190 -22.28 3.75 -0.87
CA ALA A 190 -21.66 2.47 -1.20
C ALA A 190 -22.71 1.45 -1.63
N SER A 191 -23.79 1.33 -0.85
CA SER A 191 -24.91 0.43 -1.13
C SER A 191 -25.62 0.76 -2.45
N GLU A 192 -25.90 2.04 -2.71
CA GLU A 192 -26.55 2.52 -3.95
C GLU A 192 -25.75 2.20 -5.22
N ASN A 193 -24.43 2.05 -5.09
CA ASN A 193 -23.51 1.90 -6.22
C ASN A 193 -22.79 0.55 -6.24
N ASN A 194 -23.24 -0.42 -5.44
CA ASN A 194 -22.63 -1.75 -5.32
C ASN A 194 -21.13 -1.71 -4.97
N ILE A 195 -20.74 -0.78 -4.10
CA ILE A 195 -19.39 -0.69 -3.55
C ILE A 195 -19.36 -1.51 -2.26
N GLU A 196 -18.38 -2.40 -2.15
CA GLU A 196 -18.38 -3.46 -1.14
C GLU A 196 -18.10 -2.94 0.26
N TYR A 197 -17.30 -1.87 0.39
CA TYR A 197 -16.79 -1.42 1.69
C TYR A 197 -16.87 0.09 1.90
N ILE A 198 -16.93 0.48 3.17
CA ILE A 198 -16.39 1.74 3.65
C ILE A 198 -15.22 1.45 4.60
N ILE A 199 -14.32 2.43 4.72
CA ILE A 199 -13.35 2.48 5.81
C ILE A 199 -13.85 3.51 6.82
N MET A 200 -13.70 3.21 8.09
CA MET A 200 -13.68 4.22 9.15
C MET A 200 -12.21 4.48 9.46
N ASP A 201 -11.65 5.53 8.84
CA ASP A 201 -10.25 5.86 8.96
C ASP A 201 -9.99 6.58 10.30
N GLU A 202 -8.85 7.23 10.46
CA GLU A 202 -8.46 7.89 11.70
C GLU A 202 -9.59 8.72 12.35
N GLY A 203 -9.86 8.41 13.64
CA GLY A 203 -10.68 9.22 14.55
C GLY A 203 -12.04 8.63 14.95
N TRP A 204 -12.41 7.44 14.48
CA TRP A 204 -13.54 6.67 15.05
C TRP A 204 -13.28 6.24 16.51
N SER A 205 -12.02 6.14 16.90
CA SER A 205 -11.53 5.93 18.28
C SER A 205 -10.29 6.77 18.54
N ASN A 206 -9.84 6.82 19.80
CA ASN A 206 -8.52 7.34 20.16
C ASN A 206 -7.43 6.51 19.47
N SER A 207 -6.53 7.16 18.73
CA SER A 207 -5.46 6.48 17.96
C SER A 207 -4.49 5.68 18.84
N GLY A 208 -4.39 5.98 20.14
CA GLY A 208 -3.58 5.26 21.10
C GLY A 208 -4.28 4.11 21.84
N ASN A 209 -5.61 4.07 21.80
CA ASN A 209 -6.45 3.09 22.49
C ASN A 209 -7.81 2.93 21.79
N VAL A 210 -7.99 1.86 21.02
CA VAL A 210 -9.22 1.63 20.24
C VAL A 210 -10.48 1.41 21.09
N PHE A 211 -10.33 1.15 22.39
CA PHE A 211 -11.46 1.00 23.32
C PHE A 211 -12.04 2.35 23.77
N GLU A 212 -11.32 3.45 23.56
CA GLU A 212 -11.81 4.81 23.75
C GLU A 212 -12.46 5.31 22.46
N MET A 213 -13.73 4.98 22.29
CA MET A 213 -14.51 5.29 21.08
C MET A 213 -14.90 6.77 21.01
N ASN A 214 -15.02 7.30 19.80
CA ASN A 214 -15.53 8.65 19.57
C ASN A 214 -17.05 8.71 19.87
N PRO A 215 -17.51 9.55 20.82
CA PRO A 215 -18.92 9.62 21.21
C PRO A 215 -19.87 10.12 20.11
N ASP A 216 -19.36 10.78 19.07
CA ASP A 216 -20.16 11.26 17.94
C ASP A 216 -20.42 10.16 16.88
N VAL A 217 -19.81 8.98 17.06
CA VAL A 217 -19.90 7.81 16.16
C VAL A 217 -20.60 6.66 16.88
N ASP A 218 -21.88 6.46 16.57
CA ASP A 218 -22.67 5.32 17.05
C ASP A 218 -22.29 4.06 16.25
N LEU A 219 -21.23 3.38 16.69
CA LEU A 219 -20.73 2.17 16.05
C LEU A 219 -21.78 1.06 15.98
N PRO A 220 -22.51 0.70 17.07
CA PRO A 220 -23.57 -0.31 16.99
C PRO A 220 -24.59 -0.02 15.89
N PHE A 221 -25.10 1.21 15.82
CA PHE A 221 -26.03 1.62 14.76
C PHE A 221 -25.40 1.49 13.36
N LEU A 222 -24.16 1.94 13.17
CA LEU A 222 -23.50 1.93 11.88
C LEU A 222 -23.21 0.51 11.38
N PHE A 223 -22.81 -0.42 12.25
CA PHE A 223 -22.61 -1.82 11.88
C PHE A 223 -23.92 -2.50 11.49
N ASP A 224 -25.00 -2.29 12.25
CA ASP A 224 -26.32 -2.82 11.90
C ASP A 224 -26.85 -2.21 10.59
N PHE A 225 -26.65 -0.89 10.40
CA PHE A 225 -27.05 -0.19 9.19
C PHE A 225 -26.28 -0.68 7.96
N ALA A 226 -24.96 -0.79 8.05
CA ALA A 226 -24.12 -1.30 6.97
C ALA A 226 -24.45 -2.75 6.60
N LYS A 227 -24.71 -3.60 7.59
CA LYS A 227 -25.16 -4.98 7.37
C LYS A 227 -26.48 -5.03 6.60
N ASN A 228 -27.47 -4.21 6.99
CA ASN A 228 -28.75 -4.12 6.26
C ASN A 228 -28.60 -3.56 4.84
N LYS A 229 -27.54 -2.80 4.59
CA LYS A 229 -27.19 -2.21 3.29
C LYS A 229 -26.23 -3.07 2.46
N ASN A 230 -25.85 -4.25 2.97
CA ASN A 230 -24.86 -5.14 2.37
C ASN A 230 -23.51 -4.46 2.08
N VAL A 231 -23.06 -3.61 3.00
CA VAL A 231 -21.77 -2.92 2.96
C VAL A 231 -20.91 -3.41 4.13
N GLY A 232 -19.67 -3.78 3.85
CA GLY A 232 -18.69 -4.12 4.88
C GLY A 232 -18.02 -2.88 5.46
N ILE A 233 -17.63 -2.94 6.73
CA ILE A 233 -16.82 -1.89 7.37
C ILE A 233 -15.43 -2.44 7.63
N ILE A 234 -14.43 -1.63 7.28
CA ILE A 234 -13.01 -1.85 7.58
C ILE A 234 -12.57 -0.78 8.60
N MET A 235 -11.87 -1.19 9.65
CA MET A 235 -11.50 -0.31 10.76
C MET A 235 -10.02 0.05 10.71
N TRP A 236 -9.68 1.34 10.69
CA TRP A 236 -8.29 1.79 10.81
C TRP A 236 -7.79 1.76 12.24
N MET A 237 -6.50 1.48 12.48
CA MET A 237 -5.83 1.74 13.75
C MET A 237 -4.31 1.86 13.59
N THR A 238 -3.67 2.52 14.55
CA THR A 238 -2.20 2.49 14.64
C THR A 238 -1.70 1.10 15.03
N TRP A 239 -0.55 0.69 14.50
CA TRP A 239 0.07 -0.59 14.87
C TRP A 239 0.36 -0.68 16.37
N THR A 240 0.66 0.44 17.04
CA THR A 240 0.95 0.43 18.48
C THR A 240 -0.29 0.13 19.30
N ALA A 241 -1.47 0.62 18.88
CA ALA A 241 -2.72 0.28 19.53
C ALA A 241 -3.05 -1.21 19.33
N LEU A 242 -2.88 -1.71 18.10
CA LEU A 242 -3.09 -3.13 17.80
C LEU A 242 -2.14 -4.04 18.60
N ASP A 243 -0.85 -3.72 18.65
CA ASP A 243 0.15 -4.57 19.32
C ASP A 243 -0.07 -4.69 20.83
N ASN A 244 -0.62 -3.65 21.46
CA ASN A 244 -0.86 -3.63 22.91
C ASN A 244 -1.89 -4.69 23.35
N ASP A 245 -2.96 -4.90 22.59
CA ASP A 245 -4.08 -5.78 22.97
C ASP A 245 -4.68 -6.55 21.77
N MET A 246 -3.82 -7.02 20.85
CA MET A 246 -4.20 -7.61 19.55
C MET A 246 -5.36 -8.61 19.63
N GLU A 247 -5.26 -9.62 20.50
CA GLU A 247 -6.30 -10.65 20.64
C GLU A 247 -7.68 -10.06 20.98
N LYS A 248 -7.73 -9.13 21.94
CA LYS A 248 -8.99 -8.52 22.37
C LYS A 248 -9.57 -7.63 21.29
N ILE A 249 -8.72 -6.89 20.57
CA ILE A 249 -9.13 -6.00 19.49
C ILE A 249 -9.70 -6.81 18.32
N LEU A 250 -9.01 -7.87 17.91
CA LEU A 250 -9.48 -8.73 16.81
C LEU A 250 -10.77 -9.47 17.18
N GLN A 251 -10.89 -9.96 18.43
CA GLN A 251 -12.15 -10.57 18.90
C GLN A 251 -13.30 -9.56 18.89
N MET A 252 -13.08 -8.35 19.40
CA MET A 252 -14.08 -7.28 19.39
C MET A 252 -14.55 -6.95 17.96
N PHE A 253 -13.63 -6.89 17.01
CA PHE A 253 -13.95 -6.65 15.60
C PHE A 253 -14.70 -7.82 14.95
N GLU A 254 -14.35 -9.06 15.28
CA GLU A 254 -15.14 -10.23 14.85
C GLU A 254 -16.57 -10.15 15.38
N ASP A 255 -16.74 -9.83 16.68
CA ASP A 255 -18.05 -9.74 17.33
C ASP A 255 -18.94 -8.65 16.70
N TRP A 256 -18.34 -7.54 16.28
CA TRP A 256 -19.04 -6.46 15.55
C TRP A 256 -19.31 -6.81 14.07
N GLY A 257 -18.66 -7.85 13.54
CA GLY A 257 -18.79 -8.26 12.16
C GLY A 257 -17.97 -7.42 11.17
N VAL A 258 -16.89 -6.77 11.64
CA VAL A 258 -15.89 -6.07 10.82
C VAL A 258 -15.38 -6.99 9.71
N LYS A 259 -15.07 -6.42 8.54
CA LYS A 259 -14.59 -7.20 7.37
C LYS A 259 -13.09 -7.13 7.17
N GLY A 260 -12.44 -6.12 7.73
CA GLY A 260 -10.99 -6.02 7.73
C GLY A 260 -10.48 -4.89 8.62
N ILE A 261 -9.16 -4.82 8.70
CA ILE A 261 -8.44 -3.80 9.44
C ILE A 261 -7.44 -3.10 8.53
N LYS A 262 -7.30 -1.79 8.69
CA LYS A 262 -6.22 -0.98 8.11
C LYS A 262 -5.24 -0.64 9.22
N VAL A 263 -4.03 -1.20 9.18
CA VAL A 263 -3.03 -1.08 10.26
C VAL A 263 -1.90 -0.20 9.77
N ASP A 264 -1.57 0.84 10.53
CA ASP A 264 -0.80 1.96 10.01
C ASP A 264 0.38 2.38 10.92
N PHE A 265 1.32 3.14 10.36
CA PHE A 265 2.47 3.81 10.99
C PHE A 265 3.58 2.89 11.51
N MET A 266 3.76 1.71 10.90
CA MET A 266 4.82 0.78 11.32
C MET A 266 6.23 1.36 11.09
N ASP A 267 6.43 2.01 9.95
CA ASP A 267 7.63 2.78 9.55
C ASP A 267 8.96 2.04 9.73
N ARG A 268 8.92 0.70 9.75
CA ARG A 268 10.04 -0.15 10.14
C ARG A 268 10.03 -1.45 9.34
N ALA A 269 11.22 -1.93 9.01
CA ALA A 269 11.45 -3.22 8.35
C ALA A 269 12.55 -4.04 9.04
N ASP A 270 12.82 -3.79 10.32
CA ASP A 270 13.68 -4.65 11.14
C ASP A 270 13.02 -6.00 11.45
N GLN A 271 13.80 -6.98 11.93
CA GLN A 271 13.30 -8.36 12.15
C GLN A 271 12.05 -8.41 13.04
N TRP A 272 11.98 -7.59 14.09
CA TRP A 272 10.83 -7.59 15.00
C TRP A 272 9.59 -7.08 14.29
N MET A 273 9.73 -6.00 13.51
CA MET A 273 8.60 -5.46 12.76
C MET A 273 8.13 -6.41 11.65
N VAL A 274 9.04 -7.03 10.90
CA VAL A 274 8.66 -8.08 9.94
C VAL A 274 7.85 -9.18 10.65
N ASN A 275 8.28 -9.63 11.82
CA ASN A 275 7.54 -10.63 12.60
C ASN A 275 6.17 -10.12 13.10
N PHE A 276 6.01 -8.82 13.33
CA PHE A 276 4.70 -8.21 13.63
C PHE A 276 3.74 -8.34 12.44
N TYR A 277 4.16 -8.06 11.21
CA TYR A 277 3.31 -8.21 10.02
C TYR A 277 2.80 -9.65 9.86
N HIS A 278 3.70 -10.64 9.99
CA HIS A 278 3.32 -12.06 9.94
C HIS A 278 2.42 -12.48 11.10
N ARG A 279 2.57 -11.86 12.29
CA ARG A 279 1.68 -12.08 13.43
C ARG A 279 0.29 -11.53 13.13
N VAL A 280 0.17 -10.27 12.72
CA VAL A 280 -1.12 -9.64 12.37
C VAL A 280 -1.83 -10.44 11.27
N ALA A 281 -1.13 -10.78 10.18
CA ALA A 281 -1.71 -11.55 9.07
C ALA A 281 -2.33 -12.88 9.54
N ARG A 282 -1.60 -13.63 10.36
CA ARG A 282 -2.05 -14.93 10.90
C ARG A 282 -3.18 -14.79 11.91
N GLU A 283 -3.07 -13.86 12.86
CA GLU A 283 -4.09 -13.68 13.90
C GLU A 283 -5.38 -13.13 13.29
N ALA A 284 -5.32 -12.12 12.41
CA ALA A 284 -6.47 -11.61 11.68
C ALA A 284 -7.18 -12.71 10.84
N ALA A 285 -6.43 -13.65 10.26
CA ALA A 285 -7.01 -14.77 9.52
C ALA A 285 -7.84 -15.71 10.41
N LYS A 286 -7.51 -15.85 11.71
CA LYS A 286 -8.32 -16.65 12.66
C LYS A 286 -9.69 -16.04 12.89
N HIS A 287 -9.76 -14.71 12.87
CA HIS A 287 -10.98 -13.90 13.02
C HIS A 287 -11.66 -13.56 11.68
N LYS A 288 -11.18 -14.12 10.56
CA LYS A 288 -11.68 -13.84 9.20
C LYS A 288 -11.69 -12.34 8.84
N LEU A 289 -10.62 -11.65 9.23
CA LEU A 289 -10.39 -10.24 8.92
C LEU A 289 -9.36 -10.09 7.80
N MET A 290 -9.70 -9.29 6.79
CA MET A 290 -8.72 -8.80 5.81
C MET A 290 -7.80 -7.77 6.47
N VAL A 291 -6.60 -7.61 5.94
CA VAL A 291 -5.59 -6.69 6.45
C VAL A 291 -5.06 -5.84 5.30
N ASP A 292 -5.08 -4.53 5.50
CA ASP A 292 -4.42 -3.54 4.66
C ASP A 292 -3.35 -2.83 5.51
N PHE A 293 -2.11 -2.81 5.03
CA PHE A 293 -0.98 -2.25 5.79
C PHE A 293 -0.55 -0.90 5.21
N HIS A 294 -0.61 0.16 6.01
CA HIS A 294 -0.13 1.52 5.71
C HIS A 294 1.09 1.88 6.58
N GLY A 295 1.85 2.92 6.21
CA GLY A 295 3.14 3.21 6.83
C GLY A 295 4.07 1.98 6.77
N ALA A 296 4.05 1.33 5.60
CA ALA A 296 4.56 -0.03 5.42
C ALA A 296 5.72 -0.10 4.43
N TYR A 297 6.59 -1.10 4.57
CA TYR A 297 7.62 -1.35 3.55
C TYR A 297 6.99 -1.94 2.26
N LYS A 298 7.78 -2.33 1.26
CA LYS A 298 7.27 -3.02 0.06
C LYS A 298 6.73 -4.45 0.32
N PRO A 299 5.75 -4.94 -0.45
CA PRO A 299 5.39 -6.35 -0.48
C PRO A 299 6.58 -7.24 -0.80
N ASP A 300 6.58 -8.44 -0.23
CA ASP A 300 7.72 -9.36 -0.26
C ASP A 300 7.26 -10.83 -0.31
N GLY A 301 6.06 -11.07 -0.81
CA GLY A 301 5.45 -12.40 -0.84
C GLY A 301 4.62 -12.76 0.40
N LEU A 302 4.52 -11.89 1.43
CA LEU A 302 3.60 -12.08 2.57
C LEU A 302 2.18 -12.43 2.13
N MET A 303 1.66 -11.74 1.11
CA MET A 303 0.29 -11.94 0.57
C MET A 303 0.10 -13.30 -0.10
N THR A 304 1.17 -13.96 -0.58
CA THR A 304 1.10 -15.34 -1.09
C THR A 304 0.83 -16.32 0.05
N LYS A 305 1.53 -16.13 1.18
CA LYS A 305 1.37 -16.96 2.39
C LYS A 305 0.04 -16.66 3.08
N TYR A 306 -0.34 -15.39 3.16
CA TYR A 306 -1.54 -14.91 3.83
C TYR A 306 -2.36 -14.01 2.89
N PRO A 307 -3.22 -14.60 2.04
CA PRO A 307 -4.02 -13.84 1.08
C PRO A 307 -5.07 -12.91 1.72
N ASN A 308 -5.27 -12.99 3.05
CA ASN A 308 -6.09 -12.00 3.75
C ASN A 308 -5.36 -10.67 3.94
N VAL A 309 -4.03 -10.62 3.81
CA VAL A 309 -3.30 -9.37 3.57
C VAL A 309 -3.63 -8.95 2.14
N ILE A 310 -4.62 -8.08 2.01
CA ILE A 310 -5.34 -7.84 0.76
C ILE A 310 -4.71 -6.73 -0.07
N SER A 311 -4.08 -5.76 0.60
CA SER A 311 -3.25 -4.71 0.00
C SER A 311 -2.24 -4.18 1.00
N GLN A 312 -1.38 -3.28 0.53
CA GLN A 312 -0.33 -2.63 1.31
C GLN A 312 0.08 -1.33 0.61
N GLU A 313 0.38 -0.29 1.37
CA GLU A 313 0.81 1.02 0.87
C GLU A 313 2.27 0.97 0.40
N GLY A 314 3.24 1.40 1.21
CA GLY A 314 4.66 1.45 0.85
C GLY A 314 4.89 2.08 -0.53
N VAL A 315 4.08 3.09 -0.85
CA VAL A 315 4.01 3.77 -2.14
C VAL A 315 3.59 5.20 -1.87
N MET A 316 4.25 6.16 -2.50
CA MET A 316 3.78 7.55 -2.45
C MET A 316 2.45 7.66 -3.21
N GLY A 317 1.34 7.52 -2.48
CA GLY A 317 -0.03 7.44 -2.99
C GLY A 317 -0.67 8.80 -3.26
N LEU A 318 -1.92 8.79 -3.69
CA LEU A 318 -2.67 10.01 -4.02
C LEU A 318 -2.83 10.96 -2.83
N GLU A 319 -2.76 10.46 -1.60
CA GLU A 319 -2.73 11.25 -0.37
C GLU A 319 -1.66 12.35 -0.35
N TYR A 320 -0.51 12.14 -0.98
CA TYR A 320 0.50 13.19 -1.08
C TYR A 320 0.02 14.44 -1.84
N THR A 321 -1.05 14.37 -2.62
CA THR A 321 -1.66 15.58 -3.23
C THR A 321 -2.29 16.53 -2.20
N MET A 322 -2.47 16.09 -0.95
CA MET A 322 -2.93 16.92 0.16
C MET A 322 -1.83 17.86 0.69
N TRP A 323 -0.55 17.51 0.52
CA TRP A 323 0.59 18.28 1.09
C TRP A 323 1.85 18.37 0.21
N SER A 324 1.85 17.82 -1.00
CA SER A 324 3.03 17.69 -1.86
C SER A 324 2.73 17.79 -3.36
N HIS A 325 3.76 18.17 -4.13
CA HIS A 325 3.74 18.22 -5.61
C HIS A 325 4.35 16.97 -6.26
N LEU A 326 4.78 15.98 -5.47
CA LEU A 326 5.60 14.87 -5.95
C LEU A 326 4.80 13.77 -6.67
N VAL A 327 3.48 13.69 -6.47
CA VAL A 327 2.60 12.74 -7.17
C VAL A 327 2.21 13.30 -8.53
N THR A 328 3.06 13.05 -9.51
CA THR A 328 2.89 13.51 -10.90
C THR A 328 2.42 12.38 -11.82
N PRO A 329 1.93 12.67 -13.03
CA PRO A 329 1.69 11.65 -14.05
C PRO A 329 2.91 10.76 -14.31
N GLU A 330 4.13 11.30 -14.31
CA GLU A 330 5.39 10.54 -14.48
C GLU A 330 5.62 9.56 -13.32
N HIS A 331 5.41 9.99 -12.07
CA HIS A 331 5.44 9.10 -10.91
C HIS A 331 4.44 7.94 -11.07
N ASN A 332 3.23 8.27 -11.51
CA ASN A 332 2.15 7.30 -11.70
C ASN A 332 2.43 6.25 -12.79
N VAL A 333 3.21 6.59 -13.82
CA VAL A 333 3.68 5.61 -14.83
C VAL A 333 5.05 5.01 -14.49
N THR A 334 5.65 5.38 -13.35
CA THR A 334 6.89 4.78 -12.85
C THR A 334 6.60 3.65 -11.86
N ILE A 335 5.72 3.89 -10.88
CA ILE A 335 5.42 2.93 -9.81
C ILE A 335 4.93 1.54 -10.27
N PRO A 336 4.22 1.37 -11.40
CA PRO A 336 3.75 0.04 -11.82
C PRO A 336 4.90 -0.91 -12.18
N PHE A 337 6.02 -0.36 -12.66
CA PHE A 337 7.20 -1.14 -13.08
C PHE A 337 8.17 -1.43 -11.94
N ILE A 338 8.01 -0.76 -10.80
CA ILE A 338 8.97 -0.81 -9.69
C ILE A 338 8.27 -1.27 -8.42
N ARG A 339 7.48 -0.40 -7.78
CA ARG A 339 6.80 -0.73 -6.53
C ARG A 339 5.74 -1.82 -6.71
N MET A 340 4.88 -1.70 -7.71
CA MET A 340 3.82 -2.71 -7.93
C MET A 340 4.36 -4.02 -8.52
N TRP A 341 5.58 -4.03 -9.07
CA TRP A 341 6.23 -5.28 -9.46
C TRP A 341 6.45 -6.22 -8.25
N ALA A 342 6.62 -5.68 -7.04
CA ALA A 342 6.72 -6.50 -5.83
C ALA A 342 5.38 -7.07 -5.35
N GLY A 343 4.27 -6.43 -5.70
CA GLY A 343 2.93 -6.84 -5.30
C GLY A 343 1.96 -5.67 -5.22
N PRO A 344 0.70 -5.94 -4.82
CA PRO A 344 -0.36 -4.93 -4.72
C PRO A 344 0.05 -3.64 -4.01
N ALA A 345 -0.56 -2.54 -4.42
CA ALA A 345 -0.30 -1.22 -3.87
C ALA A 345 -1.59 -0.46 -3.64
N ASP A 346 -1.88 -0.13 -2.38
CA ASP A 346 -2.97 0.77 -2.04
C ASP A 346 -2.56 2.23 -2.32
N TYR A 347 -2.60 2.61 -3.60
CA TYR A 347 -2.26 3.96 -4.06
C TYR A 347 -3.37 4.98 -3.74
N THR A 348 -4.61 4.49 -3.57
CA THR A 348 -5.83 5.29 -3.34
C THR A 348 -6.27 6.19 -4.52
N PRO A 349 -6.58 5.65 -5.73
CA PRO A 349 -6.94 6.47 -6.89
C PRO A 349 -8.38 7.03 -6.80
N GLY A 350 -8.76 7.81 -7.83
CA GLY A 350 -10.16 8.15 -8.08
C GLY A 350 -10.55 9.58 -7.78
N ALA A 351 -9.62 10.54 -7.81
CA ALA A 351 -9.97 11.95 -7.71
C ALA A 351 -10.86 12.41 -8.88
N MET A 352 -12.02 13.01 -8.56
CA MET A 352 -12.90 13.60 -9.56
C MET A 352 -12.50 15.05 -9.87
N ARG A 353 -11.76 15.71 -9.00
CA ARG A 353 -11.13 16.99 -9.34
C ARG A 353 -9.74 16.72 -9.90
N ASN A 354 -9.44 17.30 -11.07
CA ASN A 354 -8.18 17.08 -11.77
C ASN A 354 -7.67 18.43 -12.30
N ALA A 355 -6.35 18.64 -12.24
CA ALA A 355 -5.73 19.88 -12.71
C ALA A 355 -4.50 19.62 -13.57
N SER A 356 -4.28 20.54 -14.51
CA SER A 356 -3.01 20.60 -15.25
C SER A 356 -1.85 20.85 -14.30
N ALA A 357 -0.62 20.55 -14.75
CA ALA A 357 0.57 20.74 -13.90
C ALA A 357 0.77 22.18 -13.44
N ARG A 358 0.28 23.16 -14.20
CA ARG A 358 0.38 24.60 -13.89
C ARG A 358 -0.61 25.06 -12.82
N GLU A 359 -1.73 24.35 -12.68
CA GLU A 359 -2.84 24.71 -11.78
C GLU A 359 -2.86 23.87 -10.51
N PHE A 360 -2.08 22.79 -10.49
CA PHE A 360 -1.98 21.91 -9.34
C PHE A 360 -1.27 22.59 -8.16
N PHE A 361 -1.90 22.52 -6.99
CA PHE A 361 -1.30 22.87 -5.71
C PHE A 361 -1.83 21.92 -4.62
N PRO A 362 -1.03 21.60 -3.58
CA PRO A 362 -1.48 20.74 -2.50
C PRO A 362 -2.63 21.36 -1.72
N ASN A 363 -3.67 20.57 -1.45
CA ASN A 363 -4.81 21.03 -0.69
C ASN A 363 -5.32 19.94 0.25
N ARG A 364 -5.08 20.11 1.54
CA ARG A 364 -5.42 19.10 2.56
C ARG A 364 -6.91 18.82 2.70
N TYR A 365 -7.77 19.82 2.54
CA TYR A 365 -9.21 19.69 2.86
C TYR A 365 -10.09 19.60 1.62
N ASN A 366 -9.52 19.82 0.44
CA ASN A 366 -10.21 19.67 -0.82
C ASN A 366 -9.17 19.30 -1.90
N PRO A 367 -8.53 18.12 -1.78
CA PRO A 367 -7.50 17.70 -2.70
C PRO A 367 -8.07 17.39 -4.09
N PHE A 368 -7.17 17.31 -5.06
CA PHE A 368 -7.46 17.04 -6.45
C PHE A 368 -6.18 16.47 -7.09
N SER A 369 -6.29 15.67 -8.14
CA SER A 369 -5.10 15.06 -8.75
C SER A 369 -4.44 15.99 -9.77
N GLN A 370 -3.13 15.86 -9.96
CA GLN A 370 -2.48 16.34 -11.18
C GLN A 370 -2.82 15.40 -12.36
N GLY A 371 -2.97 15.94 -13.57
CA GLY A 371 -3.31 15.18 -14.77
C GLY A 371 -4.78 15.30 -15.15
N THR A 372 -5.36 14.23 -15.72
CA THR A 372 -6.71 14.24 -16.29
C THR A 372 -7.65 13.28 -15.57
N ARG A 373 -8.96 13.43 -15.79
CA ARG A 373 -9.97 12.47 -15.31
C ARG A 373 -9.67 11.05 -15.80
N CYS A 374 -9.36 10.89 -17.08
CA CYS A 374 -9.06 9.58 -17.65
C CYS A 374 -7.82 8.92 -17.03
N HIS A 375 -6.84 9.71 -16.57
CA HIS A 375 -5.69 9.18 -15.83
C HIS A 375 -6.13 8.49 -14.53
N GLN A 376 -7.08 9.09 -13.80
CA GLN A 376 -7.65 8.50 -12.58
C GLN A 376 -8.49 7.26 -12.87
N LEU A 377 -9.29 7.26 -13.95
CA LEU A 377 -10.09 6.09 -14.34
C LEU A 377 -9.19 4.92 -14.77
N ALA A 378 -8.14 5.19 -15.55
CA ALA A 378 -7.21 4.16 -16.03
C ALA A 378 -6.48 3.44 -14.88
N MET A 379 -6.23 4.11 -13.75
CA MET A 379 -5.63 3.48 -12.57
C MET A 379 -6.46 2.33 -12.01
N PHE A 380 -7.79 2.32 -12.16
CA PHE A 380 -8.62 1.20 -11.72
C PHE A 380 -8.40 -0.09 -12.54
N VAL A 381 -7.79 0.02 -13.71
CA VAL A 381 -7.40 -1.13 -14.56
C VAL A 381 -5.90 -1.41 -14.47
N ILE A 382 -5.08 -0.36 -14.44
CA ILE A 382 -3.62 -0.51 -14.46
C ILE A 382 -3.07 -0.92 -13.10
N TYR A 383 -3.53 -0.30 -12.00
CA TYR A 383 -2.98 -0.52 -10.68
C TYR A 383 -3.54 -1.80 -10.07
N ASP A 384 -2.64 -2.65 -9.57
CA ASP A 384 -3.01 -3.87 -8.89
C ASP A 384 -3.28 -3.59 -7.41
N SER A 385 -4.56 -3.59 -7.02
CA SER A 385 -4.98 -3.48 -5.63
C SER A 385 -6.30 -4.24 -5.43
N PRO A 386 -6.28 -5.46 -4.85
CA PRO A 386 -7.49 -6.24 -4.61
C PRO A 386 -8.52 -5.53 -3.71
N LEU A 387 -8.05 -4.66 -2.80
CA LEU A 387 -8.88 -3.68 -2.10
C LEU A 387 -8.55 -2.29 -2.68
N GLN A 388 -9.49 -1.66 -3.39
CA GLN A 388 -9.20 -0.43 -4.13
C GLN A 388 -10.04 0.75 -3.63
N MET A 389 -9.38 1.81 -3.20
CA MET A 389 -10.09 3.01 -2.75
C MET A 389 -10.73 3.76 -3.91
N MET A 390 -11.88 4.34 -3.62
CA MET A 390 -12.46 5.47 -4.30
C MET A 390 -12.21 6.70 -3.42
N ALA A 391 -11.12 7.43 -3.70
CA ALA A 391 -10.60 8.43 -2.77
C ALA A 391 -11.48 9.67 -2.58
N ASP A 392 -12.24 10.07 -3.60
CA ASP A 392 -13.03 11.30 -3.55
C ASP A 392 -14.33 11.12 -2.75
N HIS A 393 -14.94 12.21 -2.30
CA HIS A 393 -16.15 12.10 -1.51
C HIS A 393 -17.38 11.74 -2.37
N PRO A 394 -18.37 11.01 -1.83
CA PRO A 394 -19.57 10.57 -2.56
C PRO A 394 -20.28 11.66 -3.37
N ALA A 395 -20.38 12.88 -2.84
CA ALA A 395 -21.02 13.99 -3.55
C ALA A 395 -20.28 14.40 -4.84
N ASN A 396 -18.97 14.17 -4.97
CA ASN A 396 -18.24 14.39 -6.23
C ASN A 396 -18.55 13.28 -7.23
N TYR A 397 -18.51 12.01 -6.80
CA TYR A 397 -18.89 10.88 -7.66
C TYR A 397 -20.33 10.98 -8.17
N LYS A 398 -21.29 11.40 -7.34
CA LYS A 398 -22.68 11.60 -7.75
C LYS A 398 -22.85 12.67 -8.84
N ARG A 399 -21.95 13.67 -8.90
CA ARG A 399 -21.92 14.66 -10.00
C ARG A 399 -21.31 14.12 -11.28
N GLU A 400 -20.44 13.12 -11.16
CA GLU A 400 -19.65 12.52 -12.24
C GLU A 400 -20.16 11.12 -12.59
N LYS A 401 -21.45 11.04 -12.97
CA LYS A 401 -22.18 9.77 -13.10
C LYS A 401 -21.51 8.74 -14.01
N GLU A 402 -20.95 9.17 -15.14
CA GLU A 402 -20.27 8.26 -16.08
C GLU A 402 -18.99 7.67 -15.48
N CYS A 403 -18.24 8.48 -14.72
CA CYS A 403 -17.05 8.02 -14.01
C CYS A 403 -17.43 7.04 -12.89
N LEU A 404 -18.48 7.34 -12.13
CA LEU A 404 -19.00 6.46 -11.09
C LEU A 404 -19.49 5.12 -11.66
N GLU A 405 -20.20 5.15 -12.79
CA GLU A 405 -20.67 3.93 -13.45
C GLU A 405 -19.49 3.04 -13.91
N PHE A 406 -18.43 3.64 -14.43
CA PHE A 406 -17.21 2.90 -14.78
C PHE A 406 -16.52 2.31 -13.54
N ILE A 407 -16.24 3.16 -12.54
CA ILE A 407 -15.49 2.77 -11.33
C ILE A 407 -16.25 1.73 -10.50
N SER A 408 -17.58 1.80 -10.41
CA SER A 408 -18.36 0.79 -9.66
C SER A 408 -18.27 -0.59 -10.32
N LYS A 409 -18.23 -0.65 -11.65
CA LYS A 409 -18.25 -1.90 -12.43
C LYS A 409 -16.89 -2.54 -12.66
N VAL A 410 -15.80 -1.77 -12.68
CA VAL A 410 -14.45 -2.32 -12.91
C VAL A 410 -14.07 -3.28 -11.77
N PRO A 411 -13.58 -4.49 -12.04
CA PRO A 411 -13.12 -5.42 -11.01
C PRO A 411 -11.85 -4.93 -10.31
N SER A 412 -11.61 -5.37 -9.08
CA SER A 412 -10.31 -5.20 -8.40
C SER A 412 -9.40 -6.43 -8.50
N VAL A 413 -9.91 -7.55 -9.04
CA VAL A 413 -9.18 -8.79 -9.28
C VAL A 413 -9.47 -9.32 -10.69
N TRP A 414 -8.51 -10.05 -11.26
CA TRP A 414 -8.46 -10.30 -12.69
C TRP A 414 -8.07 -11.75 -13.00
N ASP A 415 -8.69 -12.33 -14.02
CA ASP A 415 -8.38 -13.68 -14.52
C ASP A 415 -7.19 -13.65 -15.50
N THR A 416 -7.05 -12.55 -16.23
CA THR A 416 -6.04 -12.41 -17.28
C THR A 416 -5.57 -10.96 -17.39
N THR A 417 -4.27 -10.79 -17.59
CA THR A 417 -3.63 -9.50 -17.86
C THR A 417 -2.76 -9.62 -19.10
N ILE A 418 -2.94 -8.70 -20.06
CA ILE A 418 -2.14 -8.60 -21.28
C ILE A 418 -1.58 -7.19 -21.37
N VAL A 419 -0.27 -7.06 -21.49
CA VAL A 419 0.38 -5.78 -21.76
C VAL A 419 0.47 -5.61 -23.27
N LEU A 420 -0.17 -4.56 -23.79
CA LEU A 420 -0.20 -4.26 -25.22
C LEU A 420 1.06 -3.49 -25.63
N ASP A 421 1.43 -2.49 -24.84
CA ASP A 421 2.66 -1.73 -24.98
C ASP A 421 2.98 -1.00 -23.67
N ALA A 422 4.26 -0.80 -23.35
CA ALA A 422 4.64 -0.18 -22.09
C ALA A 422 6.09 0.33 -22.10
N ARG A 423 6.31 1.46 -21.44
CA ARG A 423 7.64 2.01 -21.19
C ARG A 423 7.71 2.64 -19.81
N ALA A 424 8.65 2.19 -18.99
CA ALA A 424 8.78 2.62 -17.59
C ALA A 424 9.03 4.12 -17.50
N GLY A 425 8.20 4.82 -16.72
CA GLY A 425 8.26 6.28 -16.56
C GLY A 425 7.61 7.09 -17.68
N ASP A 426 7.15 6.45 -18.77
CA ASP A 426 6.53 7.16 -19.89
C ASP A 426 5.05 6.79 -20.07
N TYR A 427 4.71 5.51 -20.29
CA TYR A 427 3.32 5.09 -20.54
C TYR A 427 3.07 3.60 -20.28
N ILE A 428 1.79 3.24 -20.12
CA ILE A 428 1.30 1.86 -20.01
C ILE A 428 0.02 1.71 -20.83
N LEU A 429 -0.02 0.71 -21.70
CA LEU A 429 -1.22 0.24 -22.39
C LEU A 429 -1.42 -1.24 -22.03
N LEU A 430 -2.46 -1.52 -21.26
CA LEU A 430 -2.69 -2.82 -20.64
C LEU A 430 -4.18 -3.15 -20.71
N ALA A 431 -4.50 -4.41 -21.00
CA ALA A 431 -5.85 -4.93 -21.01
C ALA A 431 -5.99 -6.01 -19.92
N ARG A 432 -7.07 -5.95 -19.13
CA ARG A 432 -7.38 -6.99 -18.13
C ARG A 432 -8.75 -7.59 -18.38
N LYS A 433 -8.89 -8.87 -18.03
CA LYS A 433 -10.14 -9.63 -18.21
C LYS A 433 -10.63 -10.20 -16.89
N THR A 434 -11.94 -10.15 -16.67
CA THR A 434 -12.66 -11.02 -15.75
C THR A 434 -13.84 -11.66 -16.46
N GLY A 435 -14.03 -12.97 -16.31
CA GLY A 435 -15.06 -13.71 -17.02
C GLY A 435 -14.98 -13.48 -18.53
N ASN A 436 -15.96 -12.78 -19.10
CA ASN A 436 -16.04 -12.43 -20.52
C ASN A 436 -15.80 -10.95 -20.83
N THR A 437 -15.56 -10.12 -19.82
CA THR A 437 -15.42 -8.66 -19.99
C THR A 437 -13.95 -8.27 -19.98
N TRP A 438 -13.55 -7.48 -20.99
CA TRP A 438 -12.24 -6.84 -21.06
C TRP A 438 -12.34 -5.38 -20.65
N TYR A 439 -11.30 -4.90 -19.97
CA TYR A 439 -11.08 -3.53 -19.57
C TYR A 439 -9.76 -3.04 -20.10
#